data_AF-A0A843L1C6-F1
#
_entry.id   AF-A0A843L1C6-F1
#
_cell.length_a   1.000
_cell.length_b   1.000
_cell.length_c   1.000
_cell.angle_alpha   90.00
_cell.angle_beta   90.00
_cell.angle_gamma   90.00
#
_symmetry.space_group_name_H-M   'P 1'
#
loop_
_entity.id
_entity.type
_entity.pdbx_description
1 polymer ?
#
loop_
_entity_poly.entity_id
_entity_poly.type
_entity_poly.pdbx_seq_one_letter_code
_entity_poly.pdbx_strand_id
1 'polypeptide(L)' 'MGRICSPFIVLECSRGCGFSRIYNEPTAEQSAEIAGTKTCPACGAPVRRRFF' A
#
# COMPACT_ATOMS: atom_id res chain seq x y z
N MET A 1 19.04 -3.38 -11.91
CA MET A 1 18.50 -3.97 -10.66
C MET A 1 18.80 -3.04 -9.51
N GLY A 2 17.97 -2.02 -9.28
CA GLY A 2 18.12 -1.14 -8.12
C GLY A 2 17.65 -1.90 -6.88
N ARG A 3 18.57 -2.25 -5.98
CA ARG A 3 18.21 -2.72 -4.64
C ARG A 3 17.52 -1.56 -3.94
N ILE A 4 16.21 -1.68 -3.74
CA ILE A 4 15.47 -0.75 -2.88
C ILE A 4 15.97 -1.07 -1.46
N CYS A 5 16.95 -0.29 -0.99
CA CYS A 5 17.58 -0.49 0.32
C CYS A 5 16.79 0.16 1.47
N SER A 6 15.65 0.80 1.19
CA SER A 6 14.79 1.44 2.19
C SER A 6 13.49 0.65 2.36
N PRO A 7 12.96 0.54 3.59
CA PRO A 7 11.69 -0.14 3.84
C PRO A 7 10.57 0.54 3.05
N PHE A 8 9.77 -0.26 2.35
CA PHE A 8 8.63 0.27 1.58
C PHE A 8 7.38 -0.57 1.82
N ILE A 9 6.24 0.13 1.79
CA ILE A 9 4.92 -0.47 1.98
C ILE A 9 4.18 -0.44 0.66
N VAL A 10 3.61 -1.57 0.27
CA VAL A 10 2.73 -1.69 -0.89
C VAL A 10 1.31 -1.97 -0.43
N LEU A 11 0.38 -1.12 -0.82
CA LEU A 11 -1.06 -1.35 -0.76
C LEU A 11 -1.55 -1.80 -2.13
N GLU A 12 -2.19 -2.96 -2.20
CA GLU A 12 -2.69 -3.53 -3.45
C GLU A 12 -4.13 -4.02 -3.27
N CYS A 13 -5.00 -3.80 -4.25
CA CYS A 13 -6.34 -4.36 -4.19
C CYS A 13 -6.31 -5.89 -4.31
N SER A 14 -6.97 -6.59 -3.38
CA SER A 14 -7.04 -8.06 -3.39
C SER A 14 -7.69 -8.66 -4.63
N ARG A 15 -8.58 -7.92 -5.31
CA ARG A 15 -9.27 -8.35 -6.52
C ARG A 15 -8.53 -8.02 -7.82
N GLY A 16 -7.36 -7.36 -7.74
CA GLY A 16 -6.59 -7.04 -8.94
C GLY A 16 -7.27 -6.04 -9.89
N CYS A 17 -8.10 -5.13 -9.37
CA CYS A 17 -8.75 -4.10 -10.19
C CYS A 17 -7.81 -2.99 -10.70
N GLY A 18 -6.49 -3.13 -10.50
CA GLY A 18 -5.47 -2.15 -10.89
C GLY A 18 -5.09 -1.14 -9.81
N PHE A 19 -5.78 -1.10 -8.67
CA PHE A 19 -5.37 -0.23 -7.55
C PHE A 19 -4.11 -0.77 -6.87
N SER A 20 -3.03 0.01 -6.93
CA SER A 20 -1.82 -0.18 -6.14
C SER A 20 -1.25 1.17 -5.71
N ARG A 21 -0.71 1.24 -4.50
CA ARG A 21 0.01 2.40 -3.97
C ARG A 21 1.28 1.92 -3.27
N ILE A 22 2.38 2.61 -3.52
CA ILE A 22 3.68 2.29 -2.97
C ILE A 22 4.14 3.50 -2.15
N TYR A 23 4.56 3.24 -0.93
CA TYR A 23 5.08 4.23 -0.01
C TYR A 23 6.52 3.88 0.33
N ASN A 24 7.45 4.76 0.00
CA ASN A 24 8.85 4.64 0.38
C ASN A 24 9.07 5.48 1.63
N GLU A 25 9.52 4.86 2.72
CA GLU A 25 9.74 5.54 4.01
C GLU A 25 8.52 6.38 4.45
N PRO A 26 7.34 5.75 4.65
CA PRO A 26 6.10 6.47 4.94
C PRO A 26 6.23 7.32 6.21
N THR A 27 5.75 8.56 6.14
CA THR A 27 5.64 9.42 7.32
C THR A 27 4.64 8.85 8.33
N ALA A 28 4.61 9.40 9.55
CA ALA A 28 3.62 9.00 10.56
C ALA A 28 2.17 9.19 10.08
N GLU A 29 1.90 10.27 9.36
CA GLU A 29 0.60 10.56 8.75
C GLU A 29 0.24 9.51 7.69
N GLN A 30 1.18 9.22 6.78
CA GLN A 30 0.96 8.19 5.75
C GLN A 30 0.81 6.80 6.36
N SER A 31 1.52 6.50 7.44
CA SER A 31 1.36 5.24 8.17
C SER A 31 -0.05 5.10 8.76
N ALA A 32 -0.62 6.19 9.27
CA ALA A 32 -2.00 6.22 9.72
C ALA A 32 -2.99 6.04 8.54
N GLU A 33 -2.75 6.69 7.40
CA GLU A 33 -3.55 6.48 6.18
C GLU A 33 -3.50 5.04 5.69
N ILE A 34 -2.31 4.43 5.66
CA ILE A 34 -2.08 3.04 5.26
C ILE A 34 -2.83 2.09 6.20
N ALA A 35 -2.80 2.35 7.51
CA ALA A 35 -3.53 1.56 8.50
C ALA A 35 -5.05 1.73 8.39
N GLY A 36 -5.52 2.92 8.03
CA GLY A 36 -6.94 3.22 7.81
C GLY A 36 -7.49 2.68 6.49
N THR A 37 -6.63 2.55 5.47
CA THR A 37 -7.01 2.04 4.15
C THR A 37 -7.18 0.53 4.20
N LYS A 38 -8.40 0.07 4.48
CA LYS A 38 -8.79 -1.36 4.50
C LYS A 38 -9.51 -1.81 3.23
N THR A 39 -10.12 -0.87 2.52
CA THR A 39 -10.88 -1.12 1.30
C THR A 39 -10.30 -0.34 0.12
N CYS A 40 -10.43 -0.92 -1.06
CA CYS A 40 -9.96 -0.35 -2.30
C CYS A 40 -10.94 0.74 -2.72
N PRO A 41 -10.48 1.99 -2.91
CA PRO A 41 -11.37 3.09 -3.29
C PRO A 41 -11.96 2.92 -4.70
N ALA A 42 -11.35 2.09 -5.55
CA ALA A 42 -11.81 1.87 -6.92
C ALA A 42 -12.97 0.86 -7.02
N CYS A 43 -13.01 -0.17 -6.16
CA CYS A 43 -13.98 -1.27 -6.30
C CYS A 43 -14.58 -1.79 -4.98
N GLY A 44 -14.24 -1.17 -3.84
CA GLY A 44 -14.74 -1.56 -2.51
C GLY A 44 -14.17 -2.85 -1.94
N ALA A 45 -13.36 -3.61 -2.70
CA ALA A 45 -12.75 -4.85 -2.25
C ALA A 45 -11.67 -4.60 -1.16
N PRO A 46 -11.33 -5.58 -0.32
CA PRO A 46 -10.28 -5.39 0.67
C PRO A 46 -8.91 -5.14 0.02
N VAL A 47 -8.08 -4.30 0.65
CA VAL A 47 -6.68 -4.12 0.22
C VAL A 47 -5.74 -5.05 0.99
N ARG A 48 -4.65 -5.45 0.34
CA ARG A 48 -3.52 -6.18 0.88
C ARG A 48 -2.39 -5.22 1.15
N ARG A 49 -1.79 -5.34 2.33
CA ARG A 49 -0.58 -4.61 2.74
C ARG A 49 0.61 -5.56 2.72
N ARG A 50 1.69 -5.15 2.06
CA ARG A 50 2.97 -5.87 2.08
C ARG A 50 4.08 -4.91 2.51
N PHE A 51 4.94 -5.39 3.38
CA PHE A 51 6.13 -4.69 3.87
C PHE A 51 7.34 -5.40 3.27
N PHE A 52 8.25 -4.63 2.68
CA PHE A 52 9.48 -5.11 2.08
C PHE A 52 10.68 -4.37 2.66
#